data_AF-A0A495KI71-F1
#
_entry.id   AF-A0A495KI71-F1
#
_cell.length_a   1.000
_cell.length_b   1.000
_cell.length_c   1.000
_cell.angle_alpha   90.00
_cell.angle_beta   90.00
_cell.angle_gamma   90.00
#
_symmetry.space_group_name_H-M   'P 1'
#
loop_
_entity.id
_entity.type
_entity.pdbx_description
1 polymer ?
#
loop_
_entity_poly.entity_id
_entity_poly.type
_entity_poly.pdbx_seq_one_letter_code
_entity_poly.pdbx_strand_id
1 'polypeptide(L)'
;MYSEETIVEISERQGFGIPLEDGFSIEVDEANSVGSTGRFFKSFHSLVTVENIFAATPDLGEEADEKFNNILIAFRYQATREIIPLIMDKNAQYDNATGYDQTILDNAVLFDDAVGYKVAMMVLEYFMSTKESNLAERNAKCSIAALKLELEGIRNDSGVLVANGLVQKFQSAIKKATNKIFPIKPTVGSSSIW
;
A
#
# COMPACT_ATOMS: atom_id res chain seq x y z
N MET A 1 17.72 -10.42 8.65
CA MET A 1 17.81 -9.17 7.87
C MET A 1 17.49 -9.42 6.41
N TYR A 2 17.09 -8.37 5.71
CA TYR A 2 16.83 -8.34 4.26
C TYR A 2 17.46 -7.07 3.69
N SER A 3 17.80 -7.10 2.41
CA SER A 3 18.54 -6.07 1.70
C SER A 3 17.63 -4.99 1.14
N GLU A 4 18.25 -3.89 0.71
CA GLU A 4 17.57 -2.78 0.06
C GLU A 4 17.03 -3.19 -1.32
N GLU A 5 17.74 -4.07 -2.03
CA GLU A 5 17.31 -4.61 -3.30
C GLU A 5 15.98 -5.39 -3.17
N THR A 6 15.82 -6.18 -2.11
CA THR A 6 14.56 -6.89 -1.82
C THR A 6 13.40 -5.91 -1.63
N ILE A 7 13.64 -4.78 -0.96
CA ILE A 7 12.62 -3.73 -0.78
C ILE A 7 12.21 -3.15 -2.13
N VAL A 8 13.19 -2.81 -2.98
CA VAL A 8 12.95 -2.27 -4.32
C VAL A 8 12.14 -3.26 -5.14
N GLU A 9 12.56 -4.52 -5.19
CA GLU A 9 11.86 -5.57 -5.96
C GLU A 9 10.40 -5.75 -5.54
N ILE A 10 10.11 -5.72 -4.23
CA ILE A 10 8.72 -5.80 -3.75
C ILE A 10 7.94 -4.53 -4.11
N SER A 11 8.57 -3.35 -4.06
CA SER A 11 7.91 -2.07 -4.34
C SER A 11 7.48 -1.91 -5.80
N GLU A 12 8.21 -2.53 -6.74
CA GLU A 12 7.96 -2.44 -8.17
C GLU A 12 6.89 -3.42 -8.68
N ARG A 13 6.34 -4.25 -7.79
CA ARG A 13 5.37 -5.30 -8.16
C ARG A 13 4.04 -4.76 -8.65
N GLN A 14 3.61 -3.62 -8.12
CA GLN A 14 2.31 -3.03 -8.41
C GLN A 14 2.46 -1.66 -9.06
N GLY A 15 1.55 -1.35 -9.97
CA GLY A 15 1.52 -0.08 -10.70
C GLY A 15 0.29 0.77 -10.38
N PHE A 16 0.35 2.05 -10.75
CA PHE A 16 -0.78 2.99 -10.64
C PHE A 16 -1.76 2.89 -11.82
N GLY A 17 -1.38 2.19 -12.89
CA GLY A 17 -2.12 2.12 -14.14
C GLY A 17 -1.76 3.26 -15.08
N ILE A 18 -2.46 3.32 -16.20
CA ILE A 18 -2.43 4.44 -17.14
C ILE A 18 -3.50 5.46 -16.76
N PRO A 19 -3.32 6.75 -17.10
CA PRO A 19 -4.40 7.72 -17.09
C PRO A 19 -5.61 7.21 -17.88
N LEU A 20 -6.80 7.42 -17.31
CA LEU A 20 -8.11 7.09 -17.85
C LEU A 20 -8.74 8.26 -18.62
N GLU A 21 -8.31 9.49 -18.33
CA GLU A 21 -8.78 10.70 -19.01
C GLU A 21 -8.02 10.95 -20.32
N ASP A 22 -8.76 11.07 -21.43
CA ASP A 22 -8.20 11.41 -22.73
C ASP A 22 -7.57 12.82 -22.69
N GLY A 23 -6.32 12.92 -23.15
CA GLY A 23 -5.57 14.19 -23.16
C GLY A 23 -4.85 14.53 -21.86
N PHE A 24 -4.70 13.57 -20.94
CA PHE A 24 -3.83 13.73 -19.77
C PHE A 24 -2.38 14.02 -20.20
N SER A 25 -1.84 15.14 -19.72
CA SER A 25 -0.61 15.73 -20.26
C SER A 25 0.68 15.19 -19.64
N ILE A 26 0.60 14.40 -18.57
CA ILE A 26 1.76 13.91 -17.84
C ILE A 26 2.10 12.50 -18.30
N GLU A 27 3.36 12.28 -18.64
CA GLU A 27 3.89 10.97 -19.02
C GLU A 27 4.22 10.16 -17.76
N VAL A 28 3.66 8.96 -17.64
CA VAL A 28 3.91 8.04 -16.54
C VAL A 28 4.83 6.92 -17.02
N ASP A 29 5.95 6.73 -16.34
CA ASP A 29 6.91 5.68 -16.66
C ASP A 29 6.25 4.30 -16.61
N GLU A 30 6.66 3.40 -17.50
CA GLU A 30 6.13 2.03 -17.56
C GLU A 30 6.26 1.30 -16.21
N ALA A 31 7.39 1.53 -15.51
CA ALA A 31 7.65 0.98 -14.19
C ALA A 31 6.62 1.44 -13.15
N ASN A 32 6.11 2.68 -13.24
CA ASN A 32 5.06 3.21 -12.37
C ASN A 32 3.66 2.80 -12.84
N SER A 33 3.46 2.59 -14.14
CA SER A 33 2.15 2.27 -14.70
C SER A 33 1.74 0.81 -14.47
N VAL A 34 2.55 -0.16 -14.88
CA VAL A 34 2.16 -1.58 -14.91
C VAL A 34 2.65 -2.35 -13.69
N GLY A 35 3.89 -2.07 -13.26
CA GLY A 35 4.60 -2.91 -12.29
C GLY A 35 4.83 -4.34 -12.82
N SER A 36 5.49 -5.19 -12.03
CA SER A 36 5.85 -6.55 -12.49
C SER A 36 4.72 -7.58 -12.43
N THR A 37 3.63 -7.31 -11.70
CA THR A 37 2.51 -8.27 -11.52
C THR A 37 1.27 -7.96 -12.36
N GLY A 38 1.22 -6.78 -12.99
CA GLY A 38 0.02 -6.29 -13.67
C GLY A 38 -1.16 -5.98 -12.74
N ARG A 39 -0.92 -5.93 -11.41
CA ARG A 39 -1.92 -5.48 -10.43
C ARG A 39 -1.84 -3.97 -10.25
N PHE A 40 -2.99 -3.33 -10.17
CA PHE A 40 -3.11 -1.87 -10.07
C PHE A 40 -3.61 -1.39 -8.71
N PHE A 41 -3.07 -0.29 -8.19
CA PHE A 41 -3.48 0.27 -6.90
C PHE A 41 -4.95 0.69 -6.83
N LYS A 42 -5.56 1.05 -7.97
CA LYS A 42 -7.01 1.33 -8.09
C LYS A 42 -7.89 0.18 -7.60
N SER A 43 -7.39 -1.06 -7.64
CA SER A 43 -8.12 -2.24 -7.13
C SER A 43 -8.25 -2.25 -5.59
N PHE A 44 -7.39 -1.52 -4.89
CA PHE A 44 -7.41 -1.40 -3.43
C PHE A 44 -8.26 -0.23 -2.96
N HIS A 45 -8.30 0.86 -3.75
CA HIS A 45 -9.22 1.97 -3.53
C HIS A 45 -9.45 2.75 -4.83
N SER A 46 -10.72 3.05 -5.14
CA SER A 46 -11.13 3.63 -6.44
C SER A 46 -10.56 5.02 -6.71
N LEU A 47 -10.26 5.79 -5.67
CA LEU A 47 -9.64 7.12 -5.80
C LEU A 47 -8.14 7.09 -6.08
N VAL A 48 -7.49 5.93 -5.98
CA VAL A 48 -6.03 5.80 -6.21
C VAL A 48 -5.80 5.64 -7.71
N THR A 49 -5.77 6.79 -8.39
CA THR A 49 -5.58 6.92 -9.84
C THR A 49 -4.57 8.02 -10.09
N VAL A 50 -3.86 7.92 -11.21
CA VAL A 50 -2.79 8.85 -11.61
C VAL A 50 -3.30 10.29 -11.59
N GLU A 51 -4.49 10.53 -12.12
CA GLU A 51 -5.11 11.83 -12.29
C GLU A 51 -5.51 12.44 -10.95
N ASN A 52 -6.04 11.63 -10.04
CA ASN A 52 -6.37 12.11 -8.70
C ASN A 52 -5.11 12.47 -7.90
N ILE A 53 -4.04 11.67 -8.07
CA ILE A 53 -2.75 11.95 -7.42
C ILE A 53 -2.16 13.24 -7.99
N PHE A 54 -2.10 13.37 -9.31
CA PHE A 54 -1.59 14.57 -9.97
C PHE A 54 -2.41 15.82 -9.60
N ALA A 55 -3.75 15.74 -9.59
CA ALA A 55 -4.60 16.84 -9.20
C ALA A 55 -4.45 17.26 -7.72
N ALA A 56 -3.94 16.35 -6.87
CA ALA A 56 -3.59 16.64 -5.48
C ALA A 56 -2.17 17.18 -5.31
N THR A 57 -1.35 17.07 -6.35
CA THR A 57 0.04 17.50 -6.36
C THR A 57 0.13 18.99 -6.68
N PRO A 58 0.93 19.76 -5.92
CA PRO A 58 1.24 21.14 -6.26
C PRO A 58 1.81 21.26 -7.67
N ASP A 59 1.72 22.45 -8.26
CA ASP A 59 2.33 22.72 -9.56
C ASP A 59 3.82 22.31 -9.54
N LEU A 60 4.17 21.38 -10.43
CA LEU A 60 5.50 20.81 -10.53
C LEU A 60 6.45 21.67 -11.37
N GLY A 61 5.90 22.62 -12.15
CA GLY A 61 6.67 23.50 -13.02
C GLY A 61 7.40 22.73 -14.14
N GLU A 62 8.65 23.09 -14.38
CA GLU A 62 9.54 22.35 -15.29
C GLU A 62 9.81 20.93 -14.77
N GLU A 63 10.04 19.98 -15.67
CA GLU A 63 10.29 18.56 -15.31
C GLU A 63 9.12 17.91 -14.54
N ALA A 64 7.88 18.31 -14.87
CA ALA A 64 6.69 17.79 -14.22
C ALA A 64 6.58 16.25 -14.27
N ASP A 65 6.91 15.64 -15.41
CA ASP A 65 6.85 14.18 -15.59
C ASP A 65 7.82 13.47 -14.63
N GLU A 66 9.09 13.88 -14.59
CA GLU A 66 10.10 13.27 -13.72
C GLU A 66 9.72 13.43 -12.24
N LYS A 67 9.34 14.65 -11.82
CA LYS A 67 8.93 14.92 -10.44
C LYS A 67 7.71 14.10 -10.04
N PHE A 68 6.74 13.98 -10.94
CA PHE A 68 5.54 13.21 -10.67
C PHE A 68 5.83 11.71 -10.57
N ASN A 69 6.64 11.15 -11.47
CA ASN A 69 7.07 9.76 -11.40
C ASN A 69 7.85 9.47 -10.10
N ASN A 70 8.67 10.41 -9.62
CA ASN A 70 9.35 10.30 -8.34
C ASN A 70 8.38 10.26 -7.15
N ILE A 71 7.27 11.01 -7.19
CA ILE A 71 6.20 10.93 -6.17
C ILE A 71 5.57 9.52 -6.16
N LEU A 72 5.26 8.97 -7.34
CA LEU A 72 4.69 7.63 -7.47
C LEU A 72 5.66 6.55 -6.94
N ILE A 73 6.95 6.65 -7.30
CA ILE A 73 8.00 5.76 -6.78
C ILE A 73 8.06 5.86 -5.25
N ALA A 74 8.05 7.08 -4.70
CA ALA A 74 8.12 7.30 -3.26
C ALA A 74 6.94 6.64 -2.52
N PHE A 75 5.71 6.69 -3.04
CA PHE A 75 4.57 6.00 -2.43
C PHE A 75 4.80 4.48 -2.34
N ARG A 76 5.21 3.84 -3.45
CA ARG A 76 5.42 2.39 -3.49
C ARG A 76 6.55 1.94 -2.58
N TYR A 77 7.65 2.68 -2.65
CA TYR A 77 8.86 2.39 -1.91
C TYR A 77 8.67 2.56 -0.40
N GLN A 78 8.09 3.68 0.03
CA GLN A 78 7.83 3.92 1.46
C GLN A 78 6.78 2.95 2.02
N ALA A 79 5.73 2.65 1.25
CA ALA A 79 4.77 1.62 1.65
C ALA A 79 5.49 0.29 1.91
N THR A 80 6.36 -0.13 0.99
CA THR A 80 7.10 -1.39 1.12
C THR A 80 8.05 -1.39 2.31
N ARG A 81 8.78 -0.28 2.54
CA ARG A 81 9.65 -0.13 3.72
C ARG A 81 8.91 -0.19 5.04
N GLU A 82 7.66 0.27 5.08
CA GLU A 82 6.85 0.17 6.29
C GLU A 82 6.26 -1.23 6.48
N ILE A 83 5.88 -1.94 5.42
CA ILE A 83 5.16 -3.21 5.55
C ILE A 83 6.06 -4.42 5.82
N ILE A 84 7.27 -4.48 5.25
CA ILE A 84 8.17 -5.63 5.46
C ILE A 84 8.49 -5.81 6.95
N PRO A 85 8.88 -4.77 7.72
CA PRO A 85 9.08 -4.91 9.17
C PRO A 85 7.84 -5.37 9.94
N LEU A 86 6.64 -4.98 9.50
CA LEU A 86 5.39 -5.38 10.15
C LEU A 86 5.09 -6.87 9.94
N ILE A 87 5.48 -7.42 8.79
CA ILE A 87 5.27 -8.83 8.45
C ILE A 87 6.38 -9.71 9.03
N MET A 88 7.62 -9.23 8.96
CA MET A 88 8.85 -9.95 9.30
C MET A 88 9.29 -9.66 10.74
N ASP A 89 9.86 -8.48 10.97
CA ASP A 89 10.60 -8.13 12.19
C ASP A 89 9.75 -8.19 13.47
N LYS A 90 8.45 -7.90 13.37
CA LYS A 90 7.53 -7.95 14.50
C LYS A 90 7.06 -9.37 14.87
N ASN A 91 7.44 -10.39 14.10
CA ASN A 91 7.11 -11.77 14.41
C ASN A 91 8.11 -12.36 15.42
N ALA A 92 7.62 -13.09 16.43
CA ALA A 92 8.47 -13.72 17.44
C ALA A 92 9.42 -14.81 16.90
N GLN A 93 9.14 -15.34 15.71
CA GLN A 93 9.97 -16.33 15.02
C GLN A 93 11.03 -15.69 14.12
N TYR A 94 11.04 -14.37 13.98
CA TYR A 94 12.05 -13.66 13.19
C TYR A 94 13.41 -13.69 13.89
N ASP A 95 14.45 -13.93 13.12
CA ASP A 95 15.84 -14.02 13.61
C ASP A 95 16.74 -13.04 12.88
N ASN A 96 17.29 -12.07 13.61
CA ASN A 96 18.17 -11.04 13.02
C ASN A 96 19.43 -11.62 12.36
N ALA A 97 19.90 -12.80 12.78
CA ALA A 97 21.08 -13.45 12.22
C ALA A 97 20.79 -14.18 10.90
N THR A 98 19.52 -14.44 10.59
CA THR A 98 19.09 -15.14 9.37
C THR A 98 18.87 -14.14 8.23
N GLY A 99 19.37 -14.45 7.03
CA GLY A 99 19.05 -13.72 5.79
C GLY A 99 17.67 -14.12 5.25
N TYR A 100 16.78 -13.16 5.04
CA TYR A 100 15.39 -13.40 4.62
C TYR A 100 15.07 -12.99 3.19
N ASP A 101 16.03 -12.49 2.42
CA ASP A 101 15.82 -12.01 1.04
C ASP A 101 15.09 -13.03 0.18
N GLN A 102 15.65 -14.24 0.06
CA GLN A 102 15.02 -15.30 -0.74
C GLN A 102 13.64 -15.68 -0.21
N THR A 103 13.46 -15.75 1.11
CA THR A 103 12.16 -16.04 1.74
C THR A 103 11.11 -15.00 1.34
N ILE A 104 11.49 -13.72 1.31
CA ILE A 104 10.61 -12.62 0.92
C ILE A 104 10.30 -12.71 -0.57
N LEU A 105 11.31 -12.88 -1.42
CA LEU A 105 11.15 -12.93 -2.88
C LEU A 105 10.33 -14.15 -3.33
N ASP A 106 10.57 -15.33 -2.77
CA ASP A 106 9.79 -16.56 -3.04
C ASP A 106 8.32 -16.41 -2.64
N ASN A 107 8.04 -15.53 -1.68
CA ASN A 107 6.70 -15.26 -1.15
C ASN A 107 6.20 -13.85 -1.48
N ALA A 108 6.77 -13.19 -2.50
CA ALA A 108 6.52 -11.78 -2.80
C ALA A 108 5.03 -11.46 -2.95
N VAL A 109 4.25 -12.37 -3.54
CA VAL A 109 2.78 -12.25 -3.71
C VAL A 109 2.04 -12.06 -2.38
N LEU A 110 2.59 -12.56 -1.27
CA LEU A 110 1.98 -12.38 0.06
C LEU A 110 2.05 -10.94 0.55
N PHE A 111 2.98 -10.14 0.05
CA PHE A 111 3.17 -8.74 0.41
C PHE A 111 2.28 -7.81 -0.40
N ASP A 112 1.91 -8.20 -1.62
CA ASP A 112 1.15 -7.38 -2.59
C ASP A 112 -0.11 -6.74 -1.99
N ASP A 113 -0.89 -7.48 -1.19
CA ASP A 113 -2.12 -6.92 -0.62
C ASP A 113 -1.82 -5.86 0.46
N ALA A 114 -0.79 -6.10 1.28
CA ALA A 114 -0.40 -5.16 2.33
C ALA A 114 0.22 -3.89 1.74
N VAL A 115 1.07 -4.01 0.72
CA VAL A 115 1.61 -2.88 -0.06
C VAL A 115 0.47 -2.10 -0.68
N GLY A 116 -0.45 -2.78 -1.37
CA GLY A 116 -1.57 -2.14 -2.06
C GLY A 116 -2.48 -1.33 -1.14
N TYR A 117 -2.87 -1.89 0.01
CA TYR A 117 -3.65 -1.14 1.01
C TYR A 117 -2.86 0.01 1.63
N LYS A 118 -1.55 -0.15 1.87
CA LYS A 118 -0.71 0.90 2.44
C LYS A 118 -0.54 2.08 1.47
N VAL A 119 -0.28 1.82 0.20
CA VAL A 119 -0.25 2.86 -0.84
C VAL A 119 -1.59 3.57 -0.91
N ALA A 120 -2.71 2.83 -0.90
CA ALA A 120 -4.03 3.44 -0.91
C ALA A 120 -4.26 4.37 0.30
N MET A 121 -3.87 3.94 1.50
CA MET A 121 -3.95 4.78 2.70
C MET A 121 -3.11 6.05 2.57
N MET A 122 -1.85 5.92 2.14
CA MET A 122 -0.94 7.06 1.97
C MET A 122 -1.47 8.07 0.93
N VAL A 123 -2.09 7.61 -0.15
CA VAL A 123 -2.69 8.47 -1.17
C VAL A 123 -3.93 9.20 -0.63
N LEU A 124 -4.78 8.54 0.15
CA LEU A 124 -5.92 9.23 0.78
C LEU A 124 -5.45 10.24 1.85
N GLU A 125 -4.43 9.90 2.62
CA GLU A 125 -3.78 10.81 3.57
C GLU A 125 -3.19 12.02 2.84
N TYR A 126 -2.56 11.79 1.69
CA TYR A 126 -2.07 12.85 0.81
C TYR A 126 -3.21 13.78 0.37
N PHE A 127 -4.34 13.23 -0.10
CA PHE A 127 -5.53 14.01 -0.47
C PHE A 127 -6.10 14.85 0.67
N MET A 128 -6.09 14.35 1.90
CA MET A 128 -6.56 15.12 3.06
C MET A 128 -5.58 16.23 3.47
N SER A 129 -4.30 16.09 3.12
CA SER A 129 -3.24 17.03 3.53
C SER A 129 -3.02 18.17 2.53
N THR A 130 -3.41 17.98 1.27
CA THR A 130 -3.18 18.95 0.19
C THR A 130 -4.10 20.18 0.30
N LYS A 131 -3.57 21.33 -0.10
CA LYS A 131 -4.30 22.62 -0.13
C LYS A 131 -4.69 23.05 -1.55
N GLU A 132 -4.42 22.21 -2.55
CA GLU A 132 -4.57 22.58 -3.96
C GLU A 132 -6.02 22.88 -4.35
N SER A 133 -6.23 24.01 -5.03
CA SER A 133 -7.56 24.54 -5.38
C SER A 133 -8.26 23.69 -6.45
N ASN A 134 -7.50 22.98 -7.29
CA ASN A 134 -8.05 22.06 -8.29
C ASN A 134 -8.75 20.87 -7.62
N LEU A 135 -8.25 20.48 -6.44
CA LEU A 135 -8.91 19.54 -5.57
C LEU A 135 -10.00 20.22 -4.75
N ALA A 136 -9.92 21.51 -4.42
CA ALA A 136 -11.01 22.26 -3.76
C ALA A 136 -12.34 22.29 -4.56
N GLU A 137 -12.29 22.41 -5.88
CA GLU A 137 -13.49 22.30 -6.74
C GLU A 137 -14.02 20.86 -6.83
N ARG A 138 -13.14 19.85 -6.75
CA ARG A 138 -13.53 18.43 -6.59
C ARG A 138 -13.93 18.06 -5.15
N ASN A 139 -13.46 18.78 -4.14
CA ASN A 139 -13.69 18.56 -2.70
C ASN A 139 -15.12 18.87 -2.29
N ALA A 140 -15.85 19.64 -3.09
CA ALA A 140 -17.31 19.71 -2.97
C ALA A 140 -17.97 18.31 -3.10
N LYS A 141 -17.28 17.32 -3.70
CA LYS A 141 -17.70 15.91 -3.80
C LYS A 141 -16.94 14.94 -2.88
N CYS A 142 -15.73 15.27 -2.41
CA CYS A 142 -14.95 14.47 -1.44
C CYS A 142 -14.70 15.28 -0.16
N SER A 143 -15.54 15.15 0.86
CA SER A 143 -15.25 15.78 2.16
C SER A 143 -14.13 15.02 2.88
N ILE A 144 -13.27 15.73 3.61
CA ILE A 144 -12.25 15.12 4.50
C ILE A 144 -12.89 14.08 5.44
N ALA A 145 -14.13 14.33 5.88
CA ALA A 145 -14.90 13.39 6.69
C ALA A 145 -15.19 12.07 5.97
N ALA A 146 -15.51 12.11 4.66
CA ALA A 146 -15.71 10.90 3.86
C ALA A 146 -14.39 10.12 3.68
N LEU A 147 -13.28 10.80 3.38
CA LEU A 147 -11.97 10.14 3.26
C LEU A 147 -11.53 9.50 4.57
N LYS A 148 -11.76 10.18 5.70
CA LYS A 148 -11.51 9.62 7.02
C LYS A 148 -12.37 8.39 7.30
N LEU A 149 -13.63 8.40 6.87
CA LEU A 149 -14.53 7.25 7.00
C LEU A 149 -14.03 6.05 6.19
N GLU A 150 -13.53 6.27 4.96
CA GLU A 150 -12.94 5.21 4.13
C GLU A 150 -11.68 4.60 4.76
N LEU A 151 -10.87 5.42 5.43
CA LEU A 151 -9.68 4.97 6.15
C LEU A 151 -10.03 4.15 7.40
N GLU A 152 -10.83 4.73 8.30
CA GLU A 152 -11.10 4.17 9.63
C GLU A 152 -12.21 3.13 9.66
N GLY A 153 -13.16 3.23 8.73
CA GLY A 153 -14.41 2.47 8.70
C GLY A 153 -15.54 3.13 9.50
N ILE A 154 -16.73 2.52 9.44
CA ILE A 154 -17.92 3.03 10.12
C ILE A 154 -18.06 2.37 11.49
N ARG A 155 -18.33 3.17 12.52
CA ARG A 155 -18.66 2.69 13.87
C ARG A 155 -20.12 3.02 14.21
N ASN A 156 -20.76 2.16 15.00
CA ASN A 156 -22.07 2.45 15.56
C ASN A 156 -21.99 3.33 16.82
N ASP A 157 -23.15 3.70 17.39
CA ASP A 157 -23.26 4.55 18.57
C ASP A 157 -22.57 3.95 19.83
N SER A 158 -22.31 2.65 19.84
CA SER A 158 -21.57 1.96 20.90
C SER A 158 -20.06 1.90 20.64
N GLY A 159 -19.56 2.53 19.58
CA GLY A 159 -18.15 2.54 19.17
C GLY A 159 -17.67 1.26 18.48
N VAL A 160 -18.55 0.30 18.23
CA VAL A 160 -18.24 -0.97 17.55
C VAL A 160 -18.13 -0.73 16.06
N LEU A 161 -17.05 -1.25 15.45
CA LEU A 161 -16.84 -1.17 14.00
C LEU A 161 -17.88 -2.05 13.28
N VAL A 162 -18.68 -1.43 12.43
CA VAL A 162 -19.74 -2.08 11.64
C VAL A 162 -19.35 -2.27 10.17
N ALA A 163 -18.43 -1.45 9.66
CA ALA A 163 -17.86 -1.60 8.33
C ALA A 163 -16.35 -1.35 8.37
N ASN A 164 -15.57 -2.24 7.75
CA ASN A 164 -14.12 -2.15 7.71
C ASN A 164 -13.64 -1.08 6.72
N GLY A 165 -12.82 -0.16 7.20
CA GLY A 165 -12.04 0.76 6.37
C GLY A 165 -10.75 0.12 5.88
N LEU A 166 -9.94 0.92 5.19
CA LEU A 166 -8.62 0.50 4.70
C LEU A 166 -7.69 0.04 5.83
N VAL A 167 -7.76 0.66 7.01
CA VAL A 167 -6.91 0.29 8.16
C VAL A 167 -7.12 -1.18 8.56
N GLN A 168 -8.37 -1.66 8.64
CA GLN A 168 -8.61 -3.05 9.03
C GLN A 168 -8.26 -4.03 7.89
N LYS A 169 -8.48 -3.64 6.62
CA LYS A 169 -8.05 -4.45 5.47
C LYS A 169 -6.53 -4.61 5.42
N PHE A 170 -5.80 -3.53 5.66
CA PHE A 170 -4.35 -3.51 5.78
C PHE A 170 -3.85 -4.42 6.91
N GLN A 171 -4.42 -4.30 8.11
CA GLN A 171 -4.07 -5.16 9.25
C GLN A 171 -4.34 -6.65 8.97
N SER A 172 -5.46 -6.95 8.29
CA SER A 172 -5.80 -8.31 7.89
C SER A 172 -4.80 -8.86 6.87
N ALA A 173 -4.38 -8.06 5.90
CA ALA A 173 -3.38 -8.43 4.90
C ALA A 173 -2.02 -8.76 5.55
N ILE A 174 -1.54 -7.91 6.46
CA ILE A 174 -0.32 -8.18 7.25
C ILE A 174 -0.44 -9.51 7.98
N LYS A 175 -1.51 -9.70 8.76
CA LYS A 175 -1.70 -10.93 9.55
C LYS A 175 -1.72 -12.18 8.66
N LYS A 176 -2.38 -12.10 7.50
CA LYS A 176 -2.45 -13.19 6.54
C LYS A 176 -1.07 -13.52 5.96
N ALA A 177 -0.28 -12.51 5.59
CA ALA A 177 1.08 -12.69 5.09
C ALA A 177 1.99 -13.29 6.18
N THR A 178 2.00 -12.70 7.38
CA THR A 178 2.78 -13.17 8.53
C THR A 178 2.49 -14.62 8.86
N ASN A 179 1.22 -15.02 8.96
CA ASN A 179 0.85 -16.39 9.30
C ASN A 179 1.25 -17.43 8.23
N LYS A 180 1.44 -17.00 6.98
CA LYS A 180 1.88 -17.87 5.89
C LYS A 180 3.39 -18.01 5.84
N ILE A 181 4.12 -16.92 6.08
CA ILE A 181 5.58 -16.92 6.12
C ILE A 181 6.08 -17.61 7.40
N PHE A 182 5.42 -17.35 8.52
CA PHE A 182 5.70 -17.93 9.83
C PHE A 182 4.50 -18.75 10.31
N PRO A 183 4.30 -19.97 9.77
CA PRO A 183 3.19 -20.80 10.16
C PRO A 183 3.36 -21.29 11.60
N ILE A 184 2.28 -21.17 12.38
CA ILE A 184 2.19 -21.76 13.71
C ILE A 184 2.27 -23.28 13.54
N LYS A 185 3.35 -23.90 14.01
CA LYS A 185 3.46 -25.36 14.07
C LYS A 185 2.77 -25.84 15.35
N PRO A 186 1.62 -26.55 15.26
CA PRO A 186 1.02 -27.14 16.46
C PRO A 186 1.97 -28.22 16.98
N THR A 187 2.49 -28.03 18.19
CA THR A 187 3.19 -29.08 18.93
C THR A 187 2.16 -30.05 19.50
N VAL A 188 1.99 -31.20 18.85
CA VAL A 188 1.27 -32.32 19.46
C VAL A 188 2.18 -32.88 20.54
N GLY A 189 1.88 -32.59 21.80
CA GLY A 189 2.54 -33.25 22.92
C GLY A 189 2.21 -34.73 22.87
N SER A 190 3.15 -35.55 22.41
CA SER A 190 3.06 -37.00 22.58
C SER A 190 3.33 -37.31 24.05
N SER A 191 2.35 -37.07 24.92
CA SER A 191 2.30 -37.78 26.18
C SER A 191 2.12 -39.25 25.82
N SER A 192 3.22 -39.99 25.94
CA SER A 192 3.23 -41.42 25.77
C SER A 192 2.36 -42.01 26.87
N ILE A 193 1.10 -42.31 26.57
CA ILE A 193 0.24 -43.08 27.46
C ILE A 193 0.68 -44.53 27.28
N TRP A 194 1.67 -44.93 28.09
CA TRP A 194 2.00 -46.33 28.37
C TRP A 194 1.77 -46.57 29.85
#